data_AF-A0A447QFK2-F1
#
_entry.id   AF-A0A447QFK2-F1
#
_cell.length_a   1.000
_cell.length_b   1.000
_cell.length_c   1.000
_cell.angle_alpha   90.00
_cell.angle_beta   90.00
_cell.angle_gamma   90.00
#
_symmetry.space_group_name_H-M   'P 1'
#
loop_
_entity.id
_entity.type
_entity.pdbx_description
1 polymer ?
#
loop_
_entity_poly.entity_id
_entity_poly.type
_entity_poly.pdbx_seq_one_letter_code
_entity_poly.pdbx_strand_id
1 'polypeptide(L)' 'MYILAISLAAAEASIGLALLLQLYRRRHTLNIDTVSEMRG' A
#
# COMPACT_ATOMS: atom_id res chain seq x y z
N MET A 1 11.14 12.86 -20.17
CA MET A 1 11.30 12.21 -18.83
C MET A 1 10.05 12.31 -17.95
N TYR A 2 9.13 13.27 -18.14
CA TYR A 2 7.90 13.40 -17.34
C TYR A 2 6.91 12.22 -17.45
N ILE A 3 6.75 11.63 -18.65
CA ILE A 3 5.83 10.51 -18.88
C ILE A 3 6.19 9.29 -18.01
N LEU A 4 7.49 8.99 -17.85
CA LEU A 4 7.92 7.88 -17.00
C LEU A 4 7.60 8.12 -15.53
N ALA A 5 7.72 9.36 -15.05
CA ALA A 5 7.42 9.72 -13.67
C ALA A 5 5.93 9.58 -13.35
N ILE A 6 5.05 10.09 -14.23
CA ILE A 6 3.59 9.94 -14.02
C ILE A 6 3.14 8.48 -14.15
N SER A 7 3.75 7.70 -15.05
CA SER A 7 3.46 6.27 -15.18
C SER A 7 3.89 5.48 -13.94
N LEU A 8 5.06 5.79 -13.37
CA LEU A 8 5.53 5.17 -12.14
C LEU A 8 4.63 5.54 -10.96
N ALA A 9 4.28 6.82 -10.82
CA ALA A 9 3.37 7.28 -9.77
C ALA A 9 1.99 6.61 -9.85
N ALA A 10 1.45 6.44 -11.07
CA ALA A 10 0.20 5.72 -11.28
C ALA A 10 0.32 4.23 -10.89
N ALA A 11 1.44 3.58 -11.18
CA ALA A 11 1.70 2.20 -10.79
C ALA A 11 1.81 2.06 -9.26
N GLU A 12 2.59 2.92 -8.61
CA GLU A 12 2.77 2.91 -7.15
C GLU A 12 1.46 3.17 -6.41
N ALA A 13 0.64 4.13 -6.87
CA ALA A 13 -0.67 4.40 -6.29
C ALA A 13 -1.63 3.20 -6.46
N SER A 14 -1.61 2.54 -7.61
CA SER A 14 -2.45 1.37 -7.89
C SER A 14 -2.09 0.20 -6.97
N ILE A 15 -0.79 -0.08 -6.83
CA ILE A 15 -0.29 -1.15 -5.96
C ILE A 15 -0.54 -0.80 -4.49
N GLY A 16 -0.28 0.45 -4.09
CA GLY A 16 -0.53 0.93 -2.73
C GLY A 16 -2.00 0.79 -2.32
N LEU A 17 -2.94 1.15 -3.21
CA LEU A 17 -4.37 0.99 -2.95
C LEU A 17 -4.79 -0.50 -2.89
N ALA A 18 -4.23 -1.35 -3.76
CA ALA A 18 -4.50 -2.78 -3.71
C ALA A 18 -4.06 -3.39 -2.37
N LEU A 19 -2.87 -3.03 -1.88
CA LEU A 19 -2.36 -3.45 -0.58
C LEU A 19 -3.20 -2.88 0.57
N LEU A 20 -3.62 -1.63 0.48
CA LEU A 20 -4.49 -0.99 1.48
C LEU A 20 -5.84 -1.70 1.59
N LEU A 21 -6.47 -2.02 0.46
CA LEU A 21 -7.72 -2.78 0.43
C LEU A 21 -7.53 -4.22 0.94
N GLN A 22 -6.38 -4.83 0.68
CA GLN A 22 -6.04 -6.16 1.20
C GLN A 22 -5.83 -6.12 2.72
N LEU A 23 -5.15 -5.11 3.24
CA LEU A 23 -4.95 -4.90 4.66
C LEU A 23 -6.29 -4.65 5.37
N TYR A 24 -7.12 -3.78 4.81
CA TYR A 24 -8.46 -3.51 5.32
C TYR A 24 -9.31 -4.78 5.37
N ARG A 25 -9.26 -5.64 4.34
CA ARG A 25 -9.99 -6.91 4.35
C ARG A 25 -9.51 -7.90 5.41
N ARG A 26 -8.22 -7.86 5.79
CA ARG A 26 -7.65 -8.80 6.77
C ARG A 26 -7.77 -8.33 8.21
N ARG A 27 -7.63 -7.02 8.45
CA ARG A 27 -7.55 -6.45 9.79
C ARG A 27 -8.76 -5.55 10.12
N HIS A 28 -9.62 -5.25 9.15
CA HIS A 28 -10.72 -4.26 9.25
C HIS A 28 -10.28 -2.87 9.72
N THR A 29 -8.98 -2.61 9.68
CA THR A 29 -8.34 -1.36 10.09
C THR A 29 -7.19 -1.06 9.15
N LEU A 30 -6.90 0.23 9.00
CA LEU A 30 -5.78 0.75 8.22
C LEU A 30 -4.64 1.22 9.12
N ASN A 31 -4.69 0.94 10.42
CA ASN A 31 -3.61 1.27 11.32
C ASN A 31 -2.39 0.38 11.04
N ILE A 32 -1.28 1.01 10.62
CA ILE A 32 -0.01 0.35 10.29
C ILE A 32 0.60 -0.38 11.51
N ASP A 33 0.32 0.09 12.72
CA ASP A 33 0.83 -0.51 13.97
C ASP A 33 0.35 -1.96 14.14
N THR A 34 -0.81 -2.29 13.57
CA THR A 34 -1.39 -3.65 13.63
C THR A 34 -0.64 -4.67 12.80
N VAL A 35 0.28 -4.21 11.95
CA VAL A 35 1.14 -5.06 11.09
C VAL A 35 2.53 -5.24 11.73
N SER A 36 2.80 -4.62 12.89
CA SER A 36 4.05 -4.74 13.65
C SER A 36 4.16 -6.07 14.43
N GLU A 37 3.97 -7.21 13.74
CA GLU A 37 4.05 -8.55 14.34
C GLU A 37 5.47 -9.12 14.35
N MET A 38 6.33 -8.72 13.40
CA MET A 38 7.73 -9.12 13.40
C MET A 38 8.53 -8.22 14.33
N ARG A 39 8.86 -8.74 15.52
CA ARG A 39 9.85 -8.19 16.43
C ARG A 39 10.87 -9.30 16.68
N GLY A 40 12.15 -8.99 16.47
CA GLY A 40 13.25 -9.96 16.47
C GLY A 40 13.33 -10.80 17.73
#